data_AF-A0A495VM29-F1
#
_entry.id   AF-A0A495VM29-F1
#
_cell.length_a   1.000
_cell.length_b   1.000
_cell.length_c   1.000
_cell.angle_alpha   90.00
_cell.angle_beta   90.00
_cell.angle_gamma   90.00
#
_symmetry.space_group_name_H-M   'P 1'
#
loop_
_entity.id
_entity.type
_entity.pdbx_description
1 polymer ?
#
loop_
_entity_poly.entity_id
_entity_poly.type
_entity_poly.pdbx_seq_one_letter_code
_entity_poly.pdbx_strand_id
1 'polypeptide(L)'
;MSDEWKVYVRTPALRREAEVDDYAQLDTYTRHRDVGTWAMEIDGRSPNAGLLVRPGWGIEVVRNGATVFSGPMRRPERQVDETGNAVRITGWDDMVWLRHRLVHPEPTTPAPPYSTSDYDVRTGHCSAVLLYYVNRNAASGALSPRRVPGLQIAADPVAGTTVTGRGRWQQLLPFLQDLAIAGGDIGFRVRQDGAALVFEVFRPRDLSSRIKLSTELGTLARYEYAISQPAANFFVVGGSGEGTARTVREGQDAASIAAGWPRIERWVDRRDTSDTGVLDQEIRAQVLSEAGEVSLGITPVDLEHMTYLTDYGVGDTVSTVVDEITLTEVIREARVQLRPDGVTIAPSIGTPSSTHAHLLRAFRALHDLDGRLSKLERR
;
A
#
# COMPACT_ATOMS: atom_id res chain seq x y z
N MET A 1 -18.94 -21.91 12.49
CA MET A 1 -19.49 -20.54 12.65
C MET A 1 -19.79 -20.04 11.26
N SER A 2 -20.99 -19.52 10.98
CA SER A 2 -21.31 -18.97 9.66
C SER A 2 -20.43 -17.75 9.39
N ASP A 3 -19.83 -17.67 8.20
CA ASP A 3 -18.98 -16.56 7.81
C ASP A 3 -19.83 -15.33 7.45
N GLU A 4 -20.17 -14.53 8.46
CA GLU A 4 -21.12 -13.43 8.32
C GLU A 4 -20.40 -12.14 7.93
N TRP A 5 -20.83 -11.53 6.83
CA TRP A 5 -20.36 -10.24 6.32
C TRP A 5 -21.48 -9.21 6.39
N LYS A 6 -21.16 -8.02 6.93
CA LYS A 6 -22.09 -6.88 7.00
C LYS A 6 -21.39 -5.61 6.55
N VAL A 7 -22.14 -4.75 5.89
CA VAL A 7 -21.67 -3.44 5.45
C VAL A 7 -22.54 -2.39 6.13
N TYR A 8 -21.92 -1.39 6.73
CA TYR A 8 -22.62 -0.28 7.36
C TYR A 8 -22.25 1.03 6.69
N VAL A 9 -23.22 1.92 6.57
CA VAL A 9 -22.95 3.35 6.39
C VAL A 9 -22.39 3.88 7.71
N ARG A 10 -21.24 4.56 7.65
CA ARG A 10 -20.68 5.26 8.81
C ARG A 10 -20.76 6.78 8.64
N THR A 11 -21.07 7.45 9.74
CA THR A 11 -21.09 8.92 9.87
C THR A 11 -19.66 9.49 9.97
N PRO A 12 -19.47 10.82 9.82
CA PRO A 12 -18.18 11.46 10.07
C PRO A 12 -17.65 11.29 11.49
N ALA A 13 -18.54 10.96 12.44
CA ALA A 13 -18.19 10.65 13.83
C ALA A 13 -17.84 9.16 14.06
N LEU A 14 -17.63 8.39 12.98
CA LEU A 14 -17.26 6.97 12.99
C LEU A 14 -18.31 6.06 13.63
N ARG A 15 -19.57 6.49 13.64
CA ARG A 15 -20.70 5.68 14.13
C ARG A 15 -21.43 5.06 12.97
N ARG A 16 -21.86 3.80 13.12
CA ARG A 16 -22.77 3.12 12.19
C ARG A 16 -24.13 3.83 12.22
N GLU A 17 -24.63 4.18 11.05
CA GLU A 17 -25.95 4.81 10.87
C GLU A 17 -26.99 3.77 10.42
N ALA A 18 -26.65 2.99 9.39
CA ALA A 18 -27.54 2.01 8.77
C ALA A 18 -26.74 0.85 8.19
N GLU A 19 -27.34 -0.33 8.14
CA GLU A 19 -26.81 -1.47 7.39
C GLU A 19 -27.12 -1.29 5.90
N VAL A 20 -26.15 -1.62 5.05
CA VAL A 20 -26.28 -1.61 3.58
C VAL A 20 -26.37 -3.05 3.13
N ASP A 21 -27.57 -3.52 2.89
CA ASP A 21 -27.90 -4.85 2.39
C ASP A 21 -28.46 -4.83 0.95
N ASP A 22 -28.58 -3.63 0.37
CA ASP A 22 -29.19 -3.36 -0.93
C ASP A 22 -28.17 -2.93 -2.01
N TYR A 23 -26.87 -3.18 -1.78
CA TYR A 23 -25.84 -3.01 -2.80
C TYR A 23 -25.84 -4.17 -3.81
N ALA A 24 -25.56 -3.86 -5.07
CA ALA A 24 -25.34 -4.88 -6.11
C ALA A 24 -23.94 -5.50 -5.99
N GLN A 25 -22.94 -4.67 -5.68
CA GLN A 25 -21.56 -5.10 -5.49
C GLN A 25 -20.81 -4.12 -4.57
N LEU A 26 -19.92 -4.63 -3.73
CA LEU A 26 -18.90 -3.85 -3.04
C LEU A 26 -17.53 -4.50 -3.26
N ASP A 27 -16.60 -3.78 -3.86
CA ASP A 27 -15.18 -4.14 -3.89
C ASP A 27 -14.44 -3.33 -2.83
N THR A 28 -13.60 -3.99 -2.03
CA THR A 28 -12.62 -3.36 -1.16
C THR A 28 -11.23 -3.87 -1.51
N TYR A 29 -10.24 -2.98 -1.44
CA TYR A 29 -8.84 -3.26 -1.68
C TYR A 29 -8.07 -2.78 -0.46
N THR A 30 -7.60 -3.71 0.37
CA THR A 30 -6.74 -3.40 1.53
C THR A 30 -5.29 -3.46 1.09
N ARG A 31 -4.48 -2.46 1.42
CA ARG A 31 -3.06 -2.40 1.02
C ARG A 31 -2.12 -2.34 2.22
N HIS A 32 -0.99 -3.01 2.12
CA HIS A 32 0.02 -3.03 3.16
C HIS A 32 0.75 -1.69 3.20
N ARG A 33 0.56 -0.94 4.30
CA ARG A 33 1.16 0.39 4.55
C ARG A 33 0.77 1.45 3.53
N ASP A 34 -0.32 1.27 2.80
CA ASP A 34 -0.76 2.21 1.78
C ASP A 34 -2.28 2.38 1.82
N VAL A 35 -2.78 3.38 1.08
CA VAL A 35 -4.19 3.72 1.02
C VAL A 35 -4.92 2.67 0.18
N GLY A 36 -5.75 1.89 0.85
CA GLY A 36 -6.75 1.05 0.23
C GLY A 36 -7.87 1.85 -0.43
N THR A 37 -8.69 1.16 -1.22
CA THR A 37 -9.82 1.76 -1.95
C THR A 37 -11.04 0.88 -1.85
N TRP A 38 -12.22 1.48 -1.99
CA TRP A 38 -13.45 0.73 -2.13
C TRP A 38 -14.34 1.33 -3.22
N ALA A 39 -15.19 0.49 -3.81
CA ALA A 39 -16.18 0.87 -4.81
C ALA A 39 -17.46 0.07 -4.57
N MET A 40 -18.57 0.77 -4.41
CA MET A 40 -19.90 0.20 -4.23
C MET A 40 -20.79 0.56 -5.40
N GLU A 41 -21.56 -0.40 -5.90
CA GLU A 41 -22.65 -0.20 -6.84
C GLU A 41 -23.98 -0.41 -6.11
N ILE A 42 -24.85 0.59 -6.15
CA ILE A 42 -26.13 0.60 -5.44
C ILE A 42 -27.19 1.34 -6.27
N ASP A 43 -28.47 0.95 -6.12
CA ASP A 43 -29.57 1.68 -6.74
C ASP A 43 -29.66 3.10 -6.15
N GLY A 44 -29.70 4.13 -7.00
CA GLY A 44 -29.77 5.52 -6.57
C GLY A 44 -31.08 5.93 -5.91
N ARG A 45 -32.08 5.05 -5.84
CA ARG A 45 -33.31 5.22 -5.05
C ARG A 45 -33.17 4.64 -3.65
N SER A 46 -32.11 3.89 -3.38
CA SER A 46 -31.78 3.40 -2.05
C SER A 46 -31.66 4.55 -1.05
N PRO A 47 -32.27 4.45 0.15
CA PRO A 47 -31.98 5.36 1.25
C PRO A 47 -30.49 5.37 1.62
N ASN A 48 -29.81 4.22 1.58
CA ASN A 48 -28.40 4.09 1.87
C ASN A 48 -27.53 4.83 0.86
N ALA A 49 -27.89 4.83 -0.43
CA ALA A 49 -27.22 5.65 -1.43
C ALA A 49 -27.31 7.14 -1.05
N GLY A 50 -28.48 7.61 -0.62
CA GLY A 50 -28.67 9.00 -0.16
C GLY A 50 -27.84 9.38 1.10
N LEU A 51 -27.52 8.41 1.95
CA LEU A 51 -26.62 8.62 3.10
C LEU A 51 -25.14 8.64 2.66
N LEU A 52 -24.72 7.69 1.83
CA LEU A 52 -23.33 7.50 1.43
C LEU A 52 -22.78 8.64 0.58
N VAL A 53 -23.62 9.38 -0.15
CA VAL A 53 -23.20 10.54 -0.94
C VAL A 53 -22.94 11.81 -0.10
N ARG A 54 -23.20 11.77 1.21
CA ARG A 54 -23.00 12.93 2.10
C ARG A 54 -21.50 13.16 2.38
N PRO A 55 -21.03 14.41 2.38
CA PRO A 55 -19.63 14.71 2.69
C PRO A 55 -19.18 14.18 4.06
N GLY A 56 -18.03 13.50 4.08
CA GLY A 56 -17.44 12.94 5.30
C GLY A 56 -18.03 11.61 5.77
N TRP A 57 -19.08 11.10 5.12
CA TRP A 57 -19.61 9.77 5.37
C TRP A 57 -18.77 8.71 4.66
N GLY A 58 -19.02 7.44 4.96
CA GLY A 58 -18.32 6.34 4.31
C GLY A 58 -18.89 4.98 4.67
N ILE A 59 -18.06 3.95 4.60
CA ILE A 59 -18.45 2.58 4.93
C ILE A 59 -17.62 2.00 6.08
N GLU A 60 -18.22 1.03 6.75
CA GLU A 60 -17.56 0.08 7.64
C GLU A 60 -17.98 -1.34 7.24
N VAL A 61 -17.02 -2.20 6.92
CA VAL A 61 -17.22 -3.61 6.59
C VAL A 61 -16.82 -4.45 7.78
N VAL A 62 -17.74 -5.32 8.20
CA VAL A 62 -17.63 -6.16 9.38
C VAL A 62 -17.70 -7.62 8.96
N ARG A 63 -16.78 -8.43 9.47
CA ARG A 63 -16.79 -9.88 9.32
C ARG A 63 -16.80 -10.52 10.70
N ASN A 64 -17.74 -11.41 10.97
CA ASN A 64 -17.84 -12.13 12.25
C ASN A 64 -17.76 -11.19 13.47
N GLY A 65 -18.43 -10.03 13.38
CA GLY A 65 -18.48 -9.00 14.43
C GLY A 65 -17.28 -8.06 14.50
N ALA A 66 -16.18 -8.31 13.77
CA ALA A 66 -15.00 -7.48 13.75
C ALA A 66 -14.92 -6.59 12.51
N THR A 67 -14.53 -5.33 12.66
CA THR A 67 -14.27 -4.42 11.53
C THR A 67 -13.05 -4.88 10.76
N VAL A 68 -13.23 -5.20 9.48
CA VAL A 68 -12.16 -5.68 8.58
C VAL A 68 -11.75 -4.64 7.55
N PHE A 69 -12.62 -3.68 7.25
CA PHE A 69 -12.32 -2.56 6.37
C PHE A 69 -13.18 -1.35 6.74
N SER A 70 -12.65 -0.15 6.66
CA SER A 70 -13.42 1.09 6.89
C SER A 70 -12.79 2.24 6.14
N GLY A 71 -13.60 3.22 5.76
CA GLY A 71 -13.06 4.33 4.99
C GLY A 71 -14.08 5.36 4.52
N PRO A 72 -13.63 6.61 4.25
CA PRO A 72 -14.52 7.68 3.80
C PRO A 72 -14.88 7.52 2.32
N MET A 73 -16.07 8.02 1.96
CA MET A 73 -16.47 8.25 0.57
C MET A 73 -15.63 9.38 -0.02
N ARG A 74 -15.25 9.20 -1.29
CA ARG A 74 -14.51 10.18 -2.08
C ARG A 74 -15.35 10.76 -3.20
N ARG A 75 -16.00 9.89 -3.98
CA ARG A 75 -16.64 10.28 -5.24
C ARG A 75 -17.84 9.40 -5.53
N PRO A 76 -19.06 9.97 -5.55
CA PRO A 76 -20.24 9.32 -6.09
C PRO A 76 -20.41 9.69 -7.58
N GLU A 77 -20.78 8.70 -8.38
CA GLU A 77 -21.12 8.84 -9.79
C GLU A 77 -22.52 8.27 -10.00
N ARG A 78 -23.45 9.10 -10.47
CA ARG A 78 -24.83 8.68 -10.69
C ARG A 78 -25.13 8.62 -12.19
N GLN A 79 -25.66 7.49 -12.62
CA GLN A 79 -26.13 7.27 -13.97
C GLN A 79 -27.64 6.96 -13.93
N VAL A 80 -28.40 7.69 -14.73
CA VAL A 80 -29.86 7.49 -14.88
C VAL A 80 -30.15 7.36 -16.36
N ASP A 81 -30.87 6.30 -16.71
CA ASP A 81 -31.40 6.08 -18.05
C ASP A 81 -32.88 5.63 -17.95
N GLU A 82 -33.47 5.20 -19.06
CA GLU A 82 -34.88 4.80 -19.12
C GLU A 82 -35.20 3.57 -18.26
N THR A 83 -34.19 2.75 -17.93
CA THR A 83 -34.38 1.44 -17.29
C THR A 83 -33.75 1.37 -15.89
N GLY A 84 -32.90 2.33 -15.51
CA GLY A 84 -32.13 2.25 -14.28
C GLY A 84 -31.75 3.59 -13.64
N ASN A 85 -31.42 3.52 -12.36
CA ASN A 85 -30.84 4.59 -11.57
C ASN A 85 -29.71 3.96 -10.75
N ALA A 86 -28.50 3.98 -11.28
CA ALA A 86 -27.32 3.39 -10.64
C ALA A 86 -26.45 4.49 -10.01
N VAL A 87 -25.91 4.23 -8.83
CA VAL A 87 -24.89 5.05 -8.21
C VAL A 87 -23.67 4.19 -7.93
N ARG A 88 -22.53 4.58 -8.51
CA ARG A 88 -21.22 4.03 -8.18
C ARG A 88 -20.53 4.96 -7.20
N ILE A 89 -20.33 4.49 -5.98
CA ILE A 89 -19.71 5.27 -4.90
C ILE A 89 -18.31 4.70 -4.67
N THR A 90 -17.30 5.56 -4.77
CA THR A 90 -15.90 5.18 -4.52
C THR A 90 -15.35 5.92 -3.33
N GLY A 91 -14.40 5.29 -2.64
CA GLY A 91 -13.73 5.88 -1.50
C GLY A 91 -12.36 5.27 -1.23
N TRP A 92 -11.73 5.80 -0.20
CA TRP A 92 -10.46 5.30 0.32
C TRP A 92 -10.70 4.54 1.62
N ASP A 93 -9.71 3.79 2.10
CA ASP A 93 -9.68 3.35 3.50
C ASP A 93 -9.21 4.48 4.44
N ASP A 94 -9.18 4.21 5.75
CA ASP A 94 -8.75 5.19 6.75
C ASP A 94 -7.25 5.50 6.77
N MET A 95 -6.41 4.81 5.98
CA MET A 95 -5.01 5.20 5.80
C MET A 95 -4.89 6.54 5.07
N VAL A 96 -5.93 6.95 4.34
CA VAL A 96 -5.97 8.21 3.60
C VAL A 96 -5.67 9.43 4.48
N TRP A 97 -6.02 9.38 5.77
CA TRP A 97 -5.80 10.49 6.68
C TRP A 97 -4.31 10.80 6.87
N LEU A 98 -3.43 9.80 6.77
CA LEU A 98 -1.99 9.98 6.81
C LEU A 98 -1.48 10.61 5.51
N ARG A 99 -2.03 10.22 4.35
CA ARG A 99 -1.68 10.81 3.05
C ARG A 99 -2.05 12.30 2.96
N HIS A 100 -3.11 12.71 3.64
CA HIS A 100 -3.56 14.11 3.69
C HIS A 100 -2.78 15.00 4.69
N ARG A 101 -1.64 14.54 5.20
CA ARG A 101 -0.81 15.31 6.14
C ARG A 101 0.59 15.49 5.60
N LEU A 102 1.17 16.64 5.93
CA LEU A 102 2.60 16.90 5.73
C LEU A 102 3.33 16.67 7.05
N VAL A 103 4.58 16.24 6.99
CA VAL A 103 5.44 16.17 8.18
C VAL A 103 5.94 17.58 8.49
N HIS A 104 5.54 18.16 9.61
CA HIS A 104 5.93 19.52 9.96
C HIS A 104 7.32 19.52 10.63
N PRO A 105 8.27 20.40 10.25
CA PRO A 105 9.58 20.48 10.92
C PRO A 105 9.48 21.03 12.36
N GLU A 106 8.42 21.79 12.64
CA GLU A 106 8.09 22.33 13.97
C GLU A 106 6.64 21.98 14.37
N PRO A 107 6.31 20.72 14.67
CA PRO A 107 4.91 20.27 14.80
C PRO A 107 4.13 20.92 15.94
N THR A 108 4.81 21.62 16.86
CA THR A 108 4.21 22.37 17.96
C THR A 108 4.05 23.87 17.67
N THR A 109 4.59 24.38 16.56
CA THR A 109 4.51 25.81 16.21
C THR A 109 3.19 26.09 15.45
N PRO A 110 2.27 26.91 16.00
CA PRO A 110 0.91 27.04 15.46
C PRO A 110 0.80 27.84 14.15
N ALA A 111 1.80 28.67 13.84
CA ALA A 111 1.77 29.58 12.69
C ALA A 111 3.19 29.93 12.20
N PRO A 112 3.35 30.32 10.92
CA PRO A 112 4.62 30.80 10.38
C PRO A 112 5.13 32.03 11.16
N PRO A 113 6.46 32.30 11.18
CA PRO A 113 7.43 31.92 10.15
C PRO A 113 8.22 30.60 10.31
N TYR A 114 7.86 29.66 11.20
CA TYR A 114 8.54 28.36 11.37
C TYR A 114 10.08 28.44 11.29
N SER A 115 10.68 29.17 12.23
CA SER A 115 12.09 29.58 12.20
C SER A 115 12.93 29.01 13.34
N THR A 116 12.41 28.03 14.08
CA THR A 116 13.06 27.43 15.26
C THR A 116 13.73 26.09 14.96
N SER A 117 13.29 25.36 13.94
CA SER A 117 13.90 24.07 13.57
C SER A 117 13.79 23.79 12.08
N ASP A 118 14.92 23.37 11.49
CA ASP A 118 14.95 22.96 10.10
C ASP A 118 14.27 21.61 9.85
N TYR A 119 14.33 20.70 10.83
CA TYR A 119 13.75 19.36 10.72
C TYR A 119 13.21 18.92 12.07
N ASP A 120 12.12 18.17 12.06
CA ASP A 120 11.69 17.37 13.20
C ASP A 120 12.48 16.05 13.15
N VAL A 121 13.57 15.96 13.92
CA VAL A 121 14.48 14.81 13.91
C VAL A 121 14.15 13.87 15.06
N ARG A 122 13.89 12.60 14.73
CA ARG A 122 13.61 11.56 15.72
C ARG A 122 14.39 10.29 15.42
N THR A 123 15.12 9.81 16.42
CA THR A 123 15.83 8.53 16.38
C THR A 123 15.29 7.58 17.45
N GLY A 124 15.12 6.31 17.09
CA GLY A 124 14.69 5.24 18.00
C GLY A 124 14.26 4.00 17.23
N HIS A 125 13.63 3.05 17.92
CA HIS A 125 12.96 1.93 17.25
C HIS A 125 11.97 2.43 16.21
N CYS A 126 11.93 1.78 15.05
CA CYS A 126 11.06 2.16 13.94
C CYS A 126 9.61 2.41 14.40
N SER A 127 9.03 1.48 15.14
CA SER A 127 7.70 1.64 15.75
C SER A 127 7.53 2.92 16.55
N ALA A 128 8.39 3.21 17.52
CA ALA A 128 8.37 4.45 18.29
C ALA A 128 8.45 5.71 17.41
N VAL A 129 9.29 5.68 16.37
CA VAL A 129 9.47 6.80 15.43
C VAL A 129 8.20 7.01 14.59
N LEU A 130 7.61 5.94 14.03
CA LEU A 130 6.37 6.02 13.25
C LEU A 130 5.20 6.56 14.11
N LEU A 131 5.02 6.02 15.32
CA LEU A 131 4.00 6.46 16.27
C LEU A 131 4.16 7.93 16.63
N TYR A 132 5.41 8.39 16.84
CA TYR A 132 5.72 9.79 17.12
C TYR A 132 5.26 10.72 15.97
N TYR A 133 5.64 10.42 14.73
CA TYR A 133 5.30 11.28 13.60
C TYR A 133 3.80 11.36 13.33
N VAL A 134 3.07 10.24 13.44
CA VAL A 134 1.60 10.26 13.35
C VAL A 134 1.01 11.06 14.50
N ASN A 135 1.49 10.87 15.72
CA ASN A 135 0.98 11.60 16.88
C ASN A 135 1.13 13.11 16.74
N ARG A 136 2.32 13.57 16.31
CA ARG A 136 2.65 14.99 16.17
C ARG A 136 2.02 15.67 14.97
N ASN A 137 1.66 14.92 13.92
CA ASN A 137 1.15 15.50 12.67
C ASN A 137 -0.34 15.26 12.43
N ALA A 138 -0.96 14.27 13.08
CA ALA A 138 -2.34 13.85 12.79
C ALA A 138 -3.17 13.48 14.02
N ALA A 139 -2.59 12.95 15.11
CA ALA A 139 -3.35 12.50 16.28
C ALA A 139 -3.38 13.55 17.42
N SER A 140 -3.62 13.11 18.66
CA SER A 140 -3.82 14.00 19.82
C SER A 140 -2.63 14.92 20.13
N GLY A 141 -1.40 14.50 19.80
CA GLY A 141 -0.18 15.30 19.94
C GLY A 141 0.00 16.40 18.89
N ALA A 142 -0.85 16.46 17.86
CA ALA A 142 -0.84 17.49 16.85
C ALA A 142 -1.63 18.74 17.29
N LEU A 143 -1.34 19.87 16.67
CA LEU A 143 -2.13 21.09 16.80
C LEU A 143 -3.58 20.85 16.41
N SER A 144 -4.53 21.48 17.11
CA SER A 144 -5.97 21.22 16.96
C SER A 144 -6.47 21.22 15.50
N PRO A 145 -6.08 22.18 14.62
CA PRO A 145 -6.55 22.19 13.23
C PRO A 145 -6.00 21.05 12.37
N ARG A 146 -4.92 20.38 12.80
CA ARG A 146 -4.29 19.27 12.08
C ARG A 146 -4.81 17.91 12.51
N ARG A 147 -5.49 17.83 13.65
CA ARG A 147 -5.99 16.57 14.20
C ARG A 147 -6.98 15.92 13.25
N VAL A 148 -6.81 14.62 13.04
CA VAL A 148 -7.80 13.76 12.41
C VAL A 148 -8.80 13.37 13.51
N PRO A 149 -10.10 13.69 13.38
CA PRO A 149 -11.09 13.34 14.39
C PRO A 149 -11.09 11.84 14.70
N GLY A 150 -11.07 11.50 15.98
CA GLY A 150 -11.11 10.10 16.44
C GLY A 150 -9.79 9.32 16.28
N LEU A 151 -8.73 9.90 15.69
CA LEU A 151 -7.45 9.20 15.52
C LEU A 151 -6.67 9.11 16.84
N GLN A 152 -6.38 7.88 17.22
CA GLN A 152 -5.62 7.48 18.39
C GLN A 152 -4.36 6.73 17.98
N ILE A 153 -3.40 6.66 18.89
CA ILE A 153 -2.14 5.95 18.72
C ILE A 153 -2.20 4.69 19.58
N ALA A 154 -1.97 3.52 18.97
CA ALA A 154 -1.88 2.26 19.71
C ALA A 154 -0.66 2.23 20.63
N ALA A 155 -0.62 1.24 21.53
CA ALA A 155 0.58 0.96 22.32
C ALA A 155 1.76 0.60 21.40
N ASP A 156 2.96 1.02 21.79
CA ASP A 156 4.17 0.72 21.03
C ASP A 156 4.56 -0.76 21.15
N PRO A 157 4.61 -1.53 20.04
CA PRO A 157 5.02 -2.94 20.07
C PRO A 157 6.53 -3.12 20.23
N VAL A 158 7.34 -2.05 20.23
CA VAL A 158 8.81 -2.09 20.25
C VAL A 158 9.35 -2.94 19.08
N ALA A 159 8.82 -2.66 17.89
CA ALA A 159 9.16 -3.35 16.65
C ALA A 159 10.12 -2.55 15.76
N GLY A 160 10.96 -3.29 15.03
CA GLY A 160 11.90 -2.76 14.05
C GLY A 160 13.26 -2.36 14.60
N THR A 161 14.19 -2.17 13.68
CA THR A 161 15.54 -1.66 13.96
C THR A 161 15.49 -0.17 14.29
N THR A 162 16.64 0.38 14.69
CA THR A 162 16.76 1.81 14.94
C THR A 162 16.77 2.56 13.60
N VAL A 163 15.89 3.55 13.47
CA VAL A 163 15.83 4.46 12.32
C VAL A 163 15.92 5.90 12.79
N THR A 164 16.33 6.80 11.90
CA THR A 164 16.30 8.25 12.12
C THR A 164 15.39 8.90 11.10
N GLY A 165 14.26 9.42 11.55
CA GLY A 165 13.40 10.28 10.75
C GLY A 165 13.90 11.73 10.75
N ARG A 166 13.77 12.39 9.60
CA ARG A 166 14.09 13.81 9.40
C ARG A 166 12.92 14.48 8.68
N GLY A 167 11.88 14.81 9.44
CA GLY A 167 10.62 15.32 8.92
C GLY A 167 10.72 16.78 8.46
N ARG A 168 10.35 17.06 7.21
CA ARG A 168 10.23 18.43 6.66
C ARG A 168 9.38 18.49 5.39
N TRP A 169 8.12 18.84 5.55
CA TRP A 169 7.13 19.14 4.50
C TRP A 169 6.82 18.04 3.48
N GLN A 170 7.45 16.86 3.56
CA GLN A 170 7.05 15.71 2.76
C GLN A 170 5.65 15.23 3.20
N GLN A 171 4.97 14.49 2.32
CA GLN A 171 3.74 13.81 2.71
C GLN A 171 4.04 12.78 3.80
N LEU A 172 3.19 12.72 4.83
CA LEU A 172 3.38 11.88 6.01
C LEU A 172 3.35 10.40 5.64
N LEU A 173 2.41 9.95 4.80
CA LEU A 173 2.32 8.52 4.45
C LEU A 173 3.58 7.99 3.73
N PRO A 174 4.06 8.56 2.61
CA PRO A 174 5.31 8.13 1.98
C PRO A 174 6.51 8.18 2.92
N PHE A 175 6.63 9.23 3.73
CA PHE A 175 7.69 9.34 4.73
C PHE A 175 7.67 8.20 5.77
N LEU A 176 6.48 7.79 6.22
CA LEU A 176 6.33 6.63 7.12
C LEU A 176 6.66 5.32 6.41
N GLN A 177 6.30 5.16 5.14
CA GLN A 177 6.64 3.98 4.33
C GLN A 177 8.15 3.80 4.23
N ASP A 178 8.89 4.86 3.91
CA ASP A 178 10.36 4.84 3.81
C ASP A 178 11.02 4.40 5.13
N LEU A 179 10.56 4.98 6.25
CA LEU A 179 11.05 4.62 7.59
C LEU A 179 10.70 3.18 7.98
N ALA A 180 9.52 2.70 7.58
CA ALA A 180 9.07 1.36 7.86
C ALA A 180 9.88 0.30 7.10
N ILE A 181 10.21 0.58 5.84
CA ILE A 181 11.10 -0.25 5.01
C ILE A 181 12.50 -0.27 5.63
N ALA A 182 13.08 0.90 5.91
CA ALA A 182 14.40 1.03 6.52
C ALA A 182 14.49 0.38 7.91
N GLY A 183 13.37 0.35 8.64
CA GLY A 183 13.23 -0.23 9.97
C GLY A 183 13.12 -1.75 10.03
N GLY A 184 13.30 -2.46 8.91
CA GLY A 184 13.16 -3.91 8.82
C GLY A 184 11.78 -4.36 8.34
N ASP A 185 11.23 -3.69 7.32
CA ASP A 185 9.92 -3.95 6.72
C ASP A 185 8.75 -4.00 7.72
N ILE A 186 8.72 -3.07 8.68
CA ILE A 186 7.67 -3.00 9.70
C ILE A 186 6.32 -2.64 9.07
N GLY A 187 5.24 -3.23 9.56
CA GLY A 187 3.87 -2.96 9.13
C GLY A 187 3.23 -1.86 9.96
N PHE A 188 2.36 -1.07 9.34
CA PHE A 188 1.49 -0.13 10.05
C PHE A 188 0.17 0.01 9.32
N ARG A 189 -0.89 0.36 10.05
CA ARG A 189 -2.22 0.62 9.49
C ARG A 189 -3.04 1.55 10.38
N VAL A 190 -4.10 2.11 9.80
CA VAL A 190 -5.19 2.76 10.54
C VAL A 190 -6.41 1.86 10.45
N ARG A 191 -6.94 1.42 11.60
CA ARG A 191 -8.14 0.59 11.69
C ARG A 191 -9.21 1.30 12.50
N GLN A 192 -10.46 1.19 12.10
CA GLN A 192 -11.57 1.62 12.95
C GLN A 192 -11.83 0.61 14.08
N ASP A 193 -11.95 1.13 15.29
CA ASP A 193 -12.29 0.39 16.50
C ASP A 193 -13.43 1.10 17.24
N GLY A 194 -14.64 0.56 17.09
CA GLY A 194 -15.87 1.26 17.49
C GLY A 194 -15.97 2.62 16.81
N ALA A 195 -16.03 3.69 17.61
CA ALA A 195 -16.11 5.08 17.15
C ALA A 195 -14.74 5.81 17.18
N ALA A 196 -13.63 5.07 17.15
CA ALA A 196 -12.28 5.61 17.06
C ALA A 196 -11.53 5.06 15.83
N LEU A 197 -10.52 5.78 15.37
CA LEU A 197 -9.50 5.26 14.46
C LEU A 197 -8.24 5.01 15.28
N VAL A 198 -7.61 3.87 15.08
CA VAL A 198 -6.38 3.50 15.78
C VAL A 198 -5.28 3.33 14.75
N PHE A 199 -4.26 4.19 14.83
CA PHE A 199 -2.99 3.96 14.15
C PHE A 199 -2.19 2.95 14.96
N GLU A 200 -1.91 1.80 14.36
CA GLU A 200 -1.11 0.74 14.97
C GLU A 200 0.08 0.38 14.10
N VAL A 201 1.17 0.03 14.78
CA VAL A 201 2.37 -0.52 14.17
C VAL A 201 2.44 -1.99 14.59
N PHE A 202 2.87 -2.87 13.70
CA PHE A 202 2.99 -4.29 13.96
C PHE A 202 4.18 -4.89 13.24
N ARG A 203 4.70 -5.99 13.78
CA ARG A 203 5.67 -6.82 13.05
C ARG A 203 4.87 -7.75 12.10
N PRO A 204 5.14 -7.74 10.79
CA PRO A 204 4.67 -8.78 9.88
C PRO A 204 4.89 -10.17 10.47
N ARG A 205 3.88 -11.04 10.44
CA ARG A 205 4.04 -12.42 10.90
C ARG A 205 4.67 -13.23 9.77
N ASP A 206 5.72 -13.98 10.08
CA ASP A 206 6.23 -14.98 9.16
C ASP A 206 5.38 -16.25 9.28
N LEU A 207 4.51 -16.45 8.30
CA LEU A 207 3.65 -17.62 8.17
C LEU A 207 4.08 -18.52 7.02
N SER A 208 5.25 -18.29 6.42
CA SER A 208 5.71 -18.99 5.20
C SER A 208 5.78 -20.51 5.34
N SER A 209 6.02 -21.00 6.56
CA SER A 209 6.04 -22.44 6.88
C SER A 209 4.65 -23.05 7.05
N ARG A 210 3.64 -22.25 7.40
CA ARG A 210 2.26 -22.67 7.71
C ARG A 210 1.28 -22.42 6.56
N ILE A 211 1.36 -21.25 5.94
CA ILE A 211 0.50 -20.82 4.83
C ILE A 211 1.29 -21.03 3.54
N LYS A 212 1.04 -22.18 2.91
CA LYS A 212 1.67 -22.58 1.65
C LYS A 212 0.61 -22.61 0.57
N LEU A 213 0.67 -21.69 -0.37
CA LEU A 213 -0.28 -21.53 -1.46
C LEU A 213 0.27 -22.21 -2.72
N SER A 214 -0.28 -23.36 -3.07
CA SER A 214 0.15 -24.17 -4.20
C SER A 214 -1.05 -24.85 -4.84
N THR A 215 -1.06 -24.88 -6.17
CA THR A 215 -2.06 -25.63 -6.94
C THR A 215 -1.92 -27.14 -6.69
N GLU A 216 -0.71 -27.64 -6.54
CA GLU A 216 -0.43 -29.06 -6.25
C GLU A 216 -0.88 -29.48 -4.84
N LEU A 217 -0.75 -28.58 -3.87
CA LEU A 217 -1.22 -28.82 -2.50
C LEU A 217 -2.74 -28.62 -2.35
N GLY A 218 -3.44 -28.19 -3.41
CA GLY A 218 -4.87 -27.86 -3.36
C GLY A 218 -5.20 -26.63 -2.52
N THR A 219 -4.20 -25.84 -2.13
CA THR A 219 -4.35 -24.66 -1.27
C THR A 219 -4.49 -23.35 -2.06
N LEU A 220 -4.28 -23.41 -3.38
CA LEU A 220 -4.39 -22.29 -4.30
C LEU A 220 -5.21 -22.71 -5.52
N ALA A 221 -6.30 -22.00 -5.79
CA ALA A 221 -7.16 -22.28 -6.94
C ALA A 221 -6.53 -21.78 -8.24
N ARG A 222 -5.89 -20.61 -8.19
CA ARG A 222 -5.29 -19.93 -9.35
C ARG A 222 -4.19 -18.97 -8.91
N TYR A 223 -3.16 -18.84 -9.74
CA TYR A 223 -2.30 -17.66 -9.76
C TYR A 223 -2.28 -17.02 -11.15
N GLU A 224 -1.97 -15.74 -11.20
CA GLU A 224 -1.69 -14.99 -12.41
C GLU A 224 -0.53 -14.03 -12.13
N TYR A 225 0.42 -13.91 -13.06
CA TYR A 225 1.48 -12.92 -12.93
C TYR A 225 1.64 -12.09 -14.20
N ALA A 226 2.06 -10.84 -14.01
CA ALA A 226 2.41 -9.94 -15.10
C ALA A 226 3.78 -9.34 -14.83
N ILE A 227 4.60 -9.26 -15.88
CA ILE A 227 5.91 -8.61 -15.86
C ILE A 227 5.85 -7.47 -16.86
N SER A 228 6.21 -6.27 -16.41
CA SER A 228 6.28 -5.08 -17.25
C SER A 228 7.70 -4.61 -17.42
N GLN A 229 7.99 -4.05 -18.59
CA GLN A 229 9.24 -3.38 -18.89
C GLN A 229 9.45 -2.23 -17.88
N PRO A 230 10.70 -1.92 -17.47
CA PRO A 230 10.98 -0.67 -16.76
C PRO A 230 10.52 0.55 -17.54
N ALA A 231 10.14 1.61 -16.83
CA ALA A 231 9.89 2.92 -17.44
C ALA A 231 11.21 3.62 -17.82
N ALA A 232 12.29 3.32 -17.09
CA ALA A 232 13.67 3.63 -17.47
C ALA A 232 14.65 2.65 -16.83
N ASN A 233 15.71 2.30 -17.53
CA ASN A 233 16.80 1.46 -16.98
C ASN A 233 18.19 2.05 -17.20
N PHE A 234 18.27 3.24 -17.79
CA PHE A 234 19.48 4.03 -17.90
C PHE A 234 19.20 5.48 -17.54
N PHE A 235 20.02 6.04 -16.65
CA PHE A 235 19.80 7.36 -16.08
C PHE A 235 20.99 8.25 -16.39
N VAL A 236 20.69 9.44 -16.90
CA VAL A 236 21.64 10.53 -17.08
C VAL A 236 21.21 11.65 -16.13
N VAL A 237 22.00 11.89 -15.09
CA VAL A 237 21.70 12.87 -14.04
C VAL A 237 22.62 14.07 -14.21
N GLY A 238 22.02 15.22 -14.56
CA GLY A 238 22.74 16.48 -14.74
C GLY A 238 22.71 17.34 -13.48
N GLY A 239 23.87 17.51 -12.85
CA GLY A 239 24.10 18.46 -11.77
C GLY A 239 24.16 19.92 -12.25
N SER A 240 24.73 20.77 -11.39
CA SER A 240 24.96 22.20 -11.66
C SER A 240 25.99 22.43 -12.79
N GLY A 241 26.06 23.68 -13.27
CA GLY A 241 26.85 24.10 -14.42
C GLY A 241 26.03 24.11 -15.72
N GLU A 242 26.59 24.71 -16.77
CA GLU A 242 25.94 24.84 -18.08
C GLU A 242 26.85 24.37 -19.23
N GLY A 243 26.24 23.95 -20.34
CA GLY A 243 26.95 23.48 -21.52
C GLY A 243 28.00 22.41 -21.17
N THR A 244 29.23 22.62 -21.63
CA THR A 244 30.37 21.72 -21.37
C THR A 244 30.86 21.72 -19.93
N ALA A 245 30.48 22.70 -19.11
CA ALA A 245 30.82 22.76 -17.70
C ALA A 245 29.77 22.07 -16.80
N ARG A 246 28.67 21.55 -17.37
CA ARG A 246 27.66 20.85 -16.60
C ARG A 246 28.19 19.52 -16.09
N THR A 247 28.04 19.28 -14.79
CA THR A 247 28.37 17.98 -14.20
C THR A 247 27.31 16.97 -14.62
N VAL A 248 27.72 15.85 -15.22
CA VAL A 248 26.80 14.77 -15.63
C VAL A 248 27.30 13.46 -15.07
N ARG A 249 26.37 12.65 -14.54
CA ARG A 249 26.62 11.28 -14.08
C ARG A 249 25.67 10.35 -14.78
N GLU A 250 26.14 9.14 -15.06
CA GLU A 250 25.34 8.10 -15.71
C GLU A 250 25.32 6.84 -14.85
N GLY A 251 24.21 6.11 -14.92
CA GLY A 251 24.09 4.80 -14.29
C GLY A 251 22.93 4.01 -14.84
N GLN A 252 22.86 2.74 -14.47
CA GLN A 252 21.94 1.80 -15.10
C GLN A 252 21.42 0.73 -14.13
N ASP A 253 20.22 0.19 -14.42
CA ASP A 253 19.82 -1.12 -13.90
C ASP A 253 20.47 -2.20 -14.77
N ALA A 254 21.67 -2.62 -14.39
CA ALA A 254 22.40 -3.66 -15.09
C ALA A 254 21.64 -4.98 -15.18
N ALA A 255 20.79 -5.29 -14.19
CA ALA A 255 20.01 -6.52 -14.18
C ALA A 255 18.81 -6.45 -15.13
N SER A 256 18.20 -5.27 -15.31
CA SER A 256 17.19 -5.06 -16.36
C SER A 256 17.78 -5.25 -17.76
N ILE A 257 18.96 -4.67 -18.02
CA ILE A 257 19.64 -4.79 -19.32
C ILE A 257 20.05 -6.24 -19.59
N ALA A 258 20.59 -6.93 -18.57
CA ALA A 258 20.96 -8.34 -18.69
C ALA A 258 19.76 -9.25 -18.97
N ALA A 259 18.56 -8.91 -18.47
CA ALA A 259 17.32 -9.62 -18.76
C ALA A 259 16.81 -9.43 -20.21
N GLY A 260 17.49 -8.62 -21.03
CA GLY A 260 17.17 -8.43 -22.44
C GLY A 260 16.20 -7.28 -22.73
N TRP A 261 15.82 -6.48 -21.72
CA TRP A 261 15.10 -5.24 -21.96
C TRP A 261 16.00 -4.24 -22.74
N PRO A 262 15.46 -3.51 -23.73
CA PRO A 262 16.24 -2.48 -24.40
C PRO A 262 16.64 -1.39 -23.42
N ARG A 263 17.65 -0.62 -23.79
CA ARG A 263 18.04 0.58 -23.06
C ARG A 263 16.93 1.62 -23.18
N ILE A 264 16.45 2.13 -22.05
CA ILE A 264 15.43 3.17 -21.94
C ILE A 264 16.01 4.27 -21.08
N GLU A 265 16.25 5.43 -21.70
CA GLU A 265 16.96 6.54 -21.06
C GLU A 265 16.01 7.47 -20.30
N ARG A 266 16.53 8.02 -19.21
CA ARG A 266 15.89 9.08 -18.42
C ARG A 266 16.90 10.17 -18.08
N TRP A 267 16.53 11.40 -18.44
CA TRP A 267 17.21 12.58 -17.94
C TRP A 267 16.63 13.00 -16.58
N VAL A 268 17.50 13.26 -15.61
CA VAL A 268 17.13 13.78 -14.29
C VAL A 268 17.93 15.04 -14.02
N ASP A 269 17.24 16.15 -13.73
CA ASP A 269 17.86 17.44 -13.48
C ASP A 269 18.07 17.66 -11.96
N ARG A 270 19.33 17.78 -11.54
CA ARG A 270 19.77 18.08 -10.18
C ARG A 270 20.67 19.33 -10.17
N ARG A 271 20.28 20.37 -10.92
CA ARG A 271 21.04 21.64 -11.06
C ARG A 271 21.38 22.37 -9.76
N ASP A 272 20.72 22.01 -8.68
CA ASP A 272 20.92 22.50 -7.32
C ASP A 272 22.16 21.91 -6.62
N THR A 273 22.87 20.95 -7.23
CA THR A 273 24.10 20.39 -6.67
C THR A 273 25.17 20.09 -7.72
N SER A 274 26.44 20.30 -7.38
CA SER A 274 27.61 19.81 -8.12
C SER A 274 28.20 18.53 -7.51
N ASP A 275 27.70 18.08 -6.37
CA ASP A 275 28.26 16.94 -5.64
C ASP A 275 27.93 15.63 -6.37
N THR A 276 28.96 14.99 -6.93
CA THR A 276 28.81 13.73 -7.67
C THR A 276 28.27 12.58 -6.81
N GLY A 277 28.50 12.58 -5.50
CA GLY A 277 27.95 11.58 -4.59
C GLY A 277 26.43 11.69 -4.45
N VAL A 278 25.90 12.92 -4.44
CA VAL A 278 24.46 13.18 -4.45
C VAL A 278 23.84 12.74 -5.78
N LEU A 279 24.50 12.99 -6.90
CA LEU A 279 24.05 12.54 -8.22
C LEU A 279 24.02 11.01 -8.32
N ASP A 280 25.01 10.31 -7.76
CA ASP A 280 25.01 8.84 -7.70
C ASP A 280 23.90 8.28 -6.83
N GLN A 281 23.58 8.96 -5.73
CA GLN A 281 22.45 8.57 -4.89
C GLN A 281 21.12 8.74 -5.64
N GLU A 282 20.97 9.82 -6.40
CA GLU A 282 19.81 10.04 -7.27
C GLU A 282 19.67 8.92 -8.30
N ILE A 283 20.77 8.52 -8.96
CA ILE A 283 20.76 7.37 -9.89
C ILE A 283 20.19 6.12 -9.21
N ARG A 284 20.66 5.78 -8.00
CA ARG A 284 20.18 4.59 -7.28
C ARG A 284 18.71 4.69 -6.91
N ALA A 285 18.24 5.88 -6.52
CA ALA A 285 16.83 6.12 -6.25
C ALA A 285 15.97 5.91 -7.51
N GLN A 286 16.43 6.44 -8.64
CA GLN A 286 15.72 6.35 -9.93
C GLN A 286 15.70 4.92 -10.48
N VAL A 287 16.80 4.18 -10.34
CA VAL A 287 16.84 2.73 -10.66
C VAL A 287 15.76 1.96 -9.90
N LEU A 288 15.49 2.33 -8.64
CA LEU A 288 14.44 1.70 -7.87
C LEU A 288 13.05 2.18 -8.30
N SER A 289 12.84 3.48 -8.54
CA SER A 289 11.49 4.00 -8.86
C SER A 289 11.00 3.64 -10.26
N GLU A 290 11.90 3.44 -11.23
CA GLU A 290 11.56 3.24 -12.65
C GLU A 290 11.83 1.79 -13.12
N ALA A 291 12.19 0.88 -12.21
CA ALA A 291 12.38 -0.52 -12.50
C ALA A 291 11.10 -1.18 -13.05
N GLY A 292 11.28 -2.28 -13.79
CA GLY A 292 10.14 -3.07 -14.28
C GLY A 292 9.29 -3.58 -13.13
N GLU A 293 8.00 -3.74 -13.37
CA GLU A 293 7.05 -4.20 -12.35
C GLU A 293 6.76 -5.68 -12.50
N VAL A 294 6.58 -6.37 -11.37
CA VAL A 294 6.04 -7.73 -11.30
C VAL A 294 4.86 -7.73 -10.35
N SER A 295 3.72 -8.22 -10.81
CA SER A 295 2.55 -8.48 -9.98
C SER A 295 2.24 -9.98 -10.00
N LEU A 296 1.88 -10.52 -8.84
CA LEU A 296 1.43 -11.92 -8.68
C LEU A 296 0.08 -11.90 -7.94
N GLY A 297 -1.00 -12.11 -8.69
CA GLY A 297 -2.34 -12.33 -8.14
C GLY A 297 -2.50 -13.80 -7.73
N ILE A 298 -3.09 -14.03 -6.56
CA ILE A 298 -3.35 -15.37 -6.04
C ILE A 298 -4.82 -15.49 -5.62
N THR A 299 -5.44 -16.63 -5.91
CA THR A 299 -6.79 -16.95 -5.43
C THR A 299 -6.70 -18.17 -4.54
N PRO A 300 -6.56 -17.97 -3.21
CA PRO A 300 -6.44 -19.07 -2.25
C PRO A 300 -7.75 -19.87 -2.19
N VAL A 301 -7.63 -21.13 -1.81
CA VAL A 301 -8.80 -21.95 -1.42
C VAL A 301 -8.98 -21.79 0.08
N ASP A 302 -10.19 -21.41 0.53
CA ASP A 302 -10.49 -21.37 1.96
C ASP A 302 -10.51 -22.80 2.51
N LEU A 303 -9.51 -23.11 3.33
CA LEU A 303 -9.36 -24.38 4.05
C LEU A 303 -9.32 -24.12 5.55
N GLU A 304 -9.57 -25.17 6.33
CA GLU A 304 -9.36 -25.12 7.78
C GLU A 304 -7.91 -24.70 8.10
N HIS A 305 -7.75 -23.70 8.98
CA HIS A 305 -6.46 -23.09 9.34
C HIS A 305 -5.74 -22.32 8.21
N MET A 306 -6.42 -22.06 7.09
CA MET A 306 -5.92 -21.25 5.99
C MET A 306 -7.04 -20.37 5.42
N THR A 307 -7.75 -19.66 6.30
CA THR A 307 -8.82 -18.73 5.91
C THR A 307 -8.31 -17.28 6.02
N TYR A 308 -8.44 -16.50 4.94
CA TYR A 308 -8.05 -15.08 4.94
C TYR A 308 -8.80 -14.30 6.05
N LEU A 309 -8.18 -13.29 6.67
CA LEU A 309 -8.65 -12.54 7.87
C LEU A 309 -8.88 -13.36 9.15
N THR A 310 -8.73 -14.68 9.11
CA THR A 310 -8.73 -15.53 10.31
C THR A 310 -7.31 -15.99 10.61
N ASP A 311 -6.67 -16.64 9.63
CA ASP A 311 -5.35 -17.24 9.77
C ASP A 311 -4.23 -16.35 9.27
N TYR A 312 -4.48 -15.60 8.20
CA TYR A 312 -3.50 -14.73 7.55
C TYR A 312 -4.19 -13.50 6.95
N GLY A 313 -3.42 -12.45 6.69
CA GLY A 313 -3.94 -11.20 6.16
C GLY A 313 -2.88 -10.37 5.44
N VAL A 314 -3.29 -9.21 4.94
CA VAL A 314 -2.36 -8.22 4.37
C VAL A 314 -1.29 -7.85 5.39
N GLY A 315 -0.03 -7.95 4.97
CA GLY A 315 1.15 -7.72 5.80
C GLY A 315 1.75 -8.97 6.44
N ASP A 316 1.14 -10.16 6.30
CA ASP A 316 1.82 -11.41 6.67
C ASP A 316 2.71 -11.91 5.52
N THR A 317 3.77 -12.63 5.87
CA THR A 317 4.62 -13.35 4.91
C THR A 317 4.11 -14.77 4.73
N VAL A 318 3.90 -15.19 3.49
CA VAL A 318 3.42 -16.53 3.13
C VAL A 318 4.35 -17.15 2.09
N SER A 319 4.21 -18.45 1.84
CA SER A 319 4.87 -19.09 0.70
C SER A 319 3.87 -19.38 -0.41
N THR A 320 4.29 -19.16 -1.65
CA THR A 320 3.53 -19.45 -2.86
C THR A 320 4.41 -20.24 -3.82
N VAL A 321 3.86 -21.27 -4.44
CA VAL A 321 4.54 -22.00 -5.52
C VAL A 321 4.01 -21.49 -6.86
N VAL A 322 4.91 -20.98 -7.71
CA VAL A 322 4.65 -20.51 -9.07
C VAL A 322 5.64 -21.20 -9.99
N ASP A 323 5.15 -21.90 -11.01
CA ASP A 323 5.98 -22.61 -11.99
C ASP A 323 7.09 -23.45 -11.30
N GLU A 324 6.71 -24.27 -10.31
CA GLU A 324 7.58 -25.12 -9.47
C GLU A 324 8.56 -24.37 -8.54
N ILE A 325 8.62 -23.04 -8.61
CA ILE A 325 9.46 -22.23 -7.73
C ILE A 325 8.68 -21.77 -6.51
N THR A 326 9.23 -22.05 -5.33
CA THR A 326 8.70 -21.53 -4.07
C THR A 326 9.20 -20.11 -3.83
N LEU A 327 8.25 -19.18 -3.76
CA LEU A 327 8.45 -17.78 -3.39
C LEU A 327 7.99 -17.59 -1.93
N THR A 328 8.73 -16.78 -1.17
CA THR A 328 8.33 -16.36 0.19
C THR A 328 8.21 -14.85 0.21
N GLU A 329 7.00 -14.35 0.34
CA GLU A 329 6.70 -12.93 0.14
C GLU A 329 5.56 -12.44 1.01
N VAL A 330 5.51 -11.12 1.18
CA VAL A 330 4.47 -10.43 1.95
C VAL A 330 3.21 -10.28 1.11
N ILE A 331 2.04 -10.55 1.70
CA ILE A 331 0.75 -10.19 1.08
C ILE A 331 0.61 -8.67 1.12
N ARG A 332 0.69 -8.02 -0.05
CA ARG A 332 0.73 -6.56 -0.16
C ARG A 332 -0.64 -5.96 -0.37
N GLU A 333 -1.54 -6.68 -1.01
CA GLU A 333 -2.92 -6.23 -1.21
C GLU A 333 -3.88 -7.40 -1.07
N ALA A 334 -5.13 -7.11 -0.76
CA ALA A 334 -6.21 -8.07 -0.92
C ALA A 334 -7.48 -7.38 -1.38
N ARG A 335 -8.10 -7.96 -2.42
CA ARG A 335 -9.44 -7.61 -2.86
C ARG A 335 -10.46 -8.49 -2.14
N VAL A 336 -11.45 -7.87 -1.51
CA VAL A 336 -12.68 -8.56 -1.08
C VAL A 336 -13.83 -7.98 -1.88
N GLN A 337 -14.50 -8.85 -2.63
CA GLN A 337 -15.71 -8.54 -3.38
C GLN A 337 -16.91 -9.17 -2.67
N LEU A 338 -17.86 -8.33 -2.28
CA LEU A 338 -19.15 -8.74 -1.71
C LEU A 338 -20.23 -8.53 -2.76
N ARG A 339 -21.07 -9.54 -2.95
CA ARG A 339 -22.30 -9.51 -3.75
C ARG A 339 -23.42 -10.18 -2.96
N PRO A 340 -24.70 -9.95 -3.31
CA PRO A 340 -25.81 -10.64 -2.65
C PRO A 340 -25.75 -12.18 -2.72
N ASP A 341 -25.09 -12.73 -3.75
CA ASP A 341 -24.96 -14.16 -4.01
C ASP A 341 -23.69 -14.79 -3.42
N GLY A 342 -22.75 -14.00 -2.89
CA GLY A 342 -21.55 -14.54 -2.26
C GLY A 342 -20.41 -13.55 -2.07
N VAL A 343 -19.31 -14.08 -1.54
CA VAL A 343 -18.06 -13.34 -1.27
C VAL A 343 -16.92 -13.96 -2.05
N THR A 344 -16.12 -13.12 -2.72
CA THR A 344 -14.89 -13.54 -3.38
C THR A 344 -13.71 -12.80 -2.76
N ILE A 345 -12.66 -13.53 -2.38
CA ILE A 345 -11.46 -13.00 -1.74
C ILE A 345 -10.26 -13.33 -2.62
N ALA A 346 -9.50 -12.31 -3.01
CA ALA A 346 -8.32 -12.43 -3.84
C ALA A 346 -7.17 -11.61 -3.26
N PRO A 347 -6.33 -12.18 -2.37
CA PRO A 347 -5.06 -11.62 -1.97
C PRO A 347 -4.09 -11.49 -3.15
N SER A 348 -3.11 -10.61 -3.05
CA SER A 348 -2.05 -10.48 -4.03
C SER A 348 -0.69 -10.24 -3.38
N ILE A 349 0.32 -10.78 -4.05
CA ILE A 349 1.73 -10.64 -3.73
C ILE A 349 2.32 -9.65 -4.75
N GLY A 350 2.88 -8.57 -4.24
CA GLY A 350 3.30 -7.43 -5.07
C GLY A 350 2.15 -6.46 -5.39
N THR A 351 2.47 -5.19 -5.62
CA THR A 351 1.53 -4.19 -6.13
C THR A 351 2.12 -3.50 -7.36
N PRO A 352 1.29 -3.03 -8.32
CA PRO A 352 1.72 -2.24 -9.48
C PRO A 352 2.32 -0.86 -9.16
N SER A 353 2.73 -0.60 -7.91
CA SER A 353 3.33 0.68 -7.53
C SER A 353 4.49 0.53 -6.55
N SER A 354 4.96 -0.69 -6.29
CA SER A 354 6.14 -0.89 -5.46
C SER A 354 7.12 -1.83 -6.14
N THR A 355 8.33 -1.32 -6.33
CA THR A 355 9.45 -2.05 -6.91
C THR A 355 9.88 -3.16 -5.95
N HIS A 356 9.54 -4.40 -6.29
CA HIS A 356 9.95 -5.57 -5.52
C HIS A 356 11.17 -6.22 -6.18
N ALA A 357 12.36 -5.71 -5.85
CA ALA A 357 13.61 -6.24 -6.39
C ALA A 357 13.81 -7.76 -6.14
N HIS A 358 13.19 -8.33 -5.10
CA HIS A 358 13.25 -9.77 -4.81
C HIS A 358 12.32 -10.60 -5.73
N LEU A 359 11.05 -10.20 -5.89
CA LEU A 359 10.14 -10.79 -6.89
C LEU A 359 10.72 -10.69 -8.30
N LEU A 360 11.21 -9.51 -8.69
CA LEU A 360 11.87 -9.32 -9.97
C LEU A 360 13.05 -10.29 -10.16
N ARG A 361 13.87 -10.51 -9.12
CA ARG A 361 14.99 -11.46 -9.19
C ARG A 361 14.52 -12.90 -9.32
N ALA A 362 13.49 -13.31 -8.57
CA ALA A 362 12.97 -14.67 -8.63
C ALA A 362 12.30 -14.96 -9.99
N PHE A 363 11.50 -14.02 -10.50
CA PHE A 363 10.89 -14.11 -11.83
C PHE A 363 11.91 -13.98 -12.98
N ARG A 364 12.98 -13.19 -12.82
CA ARG A 364 14.10 -13.18 -13.77
C ARG A 364 14.84 -14.53 -13.76
N ALA A 365 15.03 -15.15 -12.59
CA ALA A 365 15.65 -16.47 -12.48
C ALA A 365 14.79 -17.59 -13.12
N LEU A 366 13.46 -17.50 -13.02
CA LEU A 366 12.52 -18.39 -13.74
C LEU A 366 12.78 -18.34 -15.25
N HIS A 367 12.81 -17.13 -15.83
CA HIS A 367 13.04 -16.96 -17.27
C HIS A 367 14.45 -17.39 -17.71
N ASP A 368 15.47 -17.17 -16.89
CA ASP A 368 16.84 -17.63 -17.19
C ASP A 368 16.95 -19.16 -17.19
N LEU A 369 16.20 -19.86 -16.33
CA LEU A 369 16.17 -21.32 -16.28
C LEU A 369 15.43 -21.90 -17.49
N ASP A 370 14.26 -21.36 -17.83
CA ASP A 370 13.47 -21.79 -18.99
C ASP A 370 14.21 -21.52 -20.31
N GLY A 371 14.87 -20.37 -20.43
CA GLY A 371 15.73 -20.03 -21.56
C GLY A 371 16.98 -20.90 -21.70
N ARG A 372 17.45 -21.54 -20.62
CA ARG A 372 18.57 -22.50 -20.62
C ARG A 372 18.11 -23.91 -20.96
N LEU A 373 16.96 -24.35 -20.44
CA LEU A 373 16.35 -25.64 -20.77
C LEU A 373 15.94 -25.71 -22.24
N SER A 374 15.28 -24.68 -22.76
CA SER A 374 14.92 -24.57 -24.19
C SER A 374 16.12 -24.62 -25.15
N LYS A 375 17.33 -24.23 -24.69
CA LYS A 375 18.58 -24.34 -25.46
C LYS A 375 19.23 -25.72 -25.36
N LEU A 376 18.94 -26.47 -24.29
CA LEU A 376 19.41 -27.84 -24.08
C LEU A 376 18.53 -28.85 -24.82
N GLU A 377 17.22 -28.62 -24.90
CA GLU A 377 16.25 -29.48 -25.61
C GLU A 377 16.29 -29.33 -27.15
N ARG A 378 16.96 -28.29 -27.65
CA ARG A 378 17.20 -28.06 -29.10
C ARG A 378 18.56 -28.60 -29.59
N ARG A 379 19.28 -29.35 -28.76
CA ARG A 379 20.47 -30.12 -29.14
C ARG A 379 20.11 -31.60 -29.16
#